data_AF-A0A7W1W3Z9-F1
#
_entry.id   AF-A0A7W1W3Z9-F1
#
_cell.length_a   1.000
_cell.length_b   1.000
_cell.length_c   1.000
_cell.angle_alpha   90.00
_cell.angle_beta   90.00
_cell.angle_gamma   90.00
#
_symmetry.space_group_name_H-M   'P 1'
#
loop_
_entity.id
_entity.type
_entity.pdbx_description
1 polymer ?
#
loop_
_entity_poly.entity_id
_entity_poly.type
_entity_poly.pdbx_seq_one_letter_code
_entity_poly.pdbx_strand_id
1 'polypeptide(L)'
;MKQRFSLIHKITAFLMLTAMFSPIFTVGATAQMMQKTSAKQLTEDQKILHVLNRLGFGAREGDVERVKAIGINKYIEQQLNASSINDQTAEAKVKNLDVLKMSNEELFAKYPNQSAVLLAVAQKNNLDKGDRAQLKNKNRVKSDEMKNTGGAVMSGDNKNADANVAQLSEADRQKYQQEIAALYREYKLGKPQQIT
;
A
#
# COMPACT_ATOMS: atom_id res chain seq x y z
N MET A 1 -29.88 85.67 7.04
CA MET A 1 -29.93 85.07 8.40
C MET A 1 -28.65 84.26 8.61
N LYS A 2 -27.77 84.66 9.54
CA LYS A 2 -26.51 83.95 9.83
C LYS A 2 -26.70 83.16 11.13
N GLN A 3 -26.84 81.84 11.05
CA GLN A 3 -26.85 80.98 12.24
C GLN A 3 -25.42 80.96 12.83
N ARG A 4 -25.23 81.62 13.98
CA ARG A 4 -23.96 81.63 14.72
C ARG A 4 -23.88 80.36 15.56
N PHE A 5 -23.30 79.30 15.00
CA PHE A 5 -23.05 78.07 15.77
C PHE A 5 -22.00 78.32 16.86
N SER A 6 -22.44 78.22 18.12
CA SER A 6 -21.63 78.37 19.33
C SER A 6 -20.42 77.43 19.34
N LEU A 7 -19.27 77.91 19.83
CA LEU A 7 -18.02 77.14 19.97
C LEU A 7 -18.24 75.77 20.64
N ILE A 8 -19.21 75.68 21.55
CA ILE A 8 -19.55 74.48 22.31
C ILE A 8 -20.07 73.36 21.37
N HIS A 9 -20.86 73.72 20.35
CA HIS A 9 -21.38 72.75 19.38
C HIS A 9 -20.30 72.24 18.41
N LYS A 10 -19.25 73.05 18.18
CA LYS A 10 -18.11 72.64 17.33
C LYS A 10 -17.19 71.68 18.08
N ILE A 11 -17.02 71.85 19.39
CA ILE A 11 -16.22 70.95 20.23
C ILE A 11 -16.94 69.60 20.42
N THR A 12 -18.26 69.59 20.63
CA THR A 12 -19.03 68.34 20.74
C THR A 12 -19.07 67.57 19.43
N ALA A 13 -19.16 68.25 18.28
CA ALA A 13 -19.11 67.61 16.97
C ALA A 13 -17.71 67.03 16.65
N PHE A 14 -16.64 67.71 17.07
CA PHE A 14 -15.27 67.20 16.90
C PHE A 14 -14.98 66.00 17.82
N LEU A 15 -15.51 66.00 19.05
CA LEU A 15 -15.38 64.90 19.99
C LEU A 15 -16.23 63.67 19.61
N MET A 16 -17.35 63.86 18.90
CA MET A 16 -18.14 62.76 18.31
C MET A 16 -17.54 62.23 16.99
N LEU A 17 -16.82 63.06 16.23
CA LEU A 17 -16.15 62.63 15.00
C LEU A 17 -14.87 61.82 15.27
N THR A 18 -14.13 62.13 16.33
CA THR A 18 -12.94 61.36 16.75
C THR A 18 -13.30 60.03 17.44
N ALA A 19 -14.50 59.91 18.02
CA ALA A 19 -14.97 58.69 18.67
C ALA A 19 -15.40 57.57 17.70
N MET A 20 -15.64 57.86 16.41
CA MET A 20 -16.09 56.86 15.43
C MET A 20 -14.97 56.28 14.54
N PHE A 21 -13.72 56.73 14.68
CA PHE A 21 -12.56 56.18 13.95
C PHE A 21 -11.60 55.37 14.85
N SER A 22 -12.06 54.86 15.99
CA SER A 22 -11.26 54.05 16.92
C SER A 22 -11.94 52.72 17.28
N PRO A 23 -12.07 51.78 16.31
CA PRO A 23 -11.81 50.39 16.68
C PRO A 23 -11.20 49.53 15.56
N ILE A 24 -10.22 50.02 14.78
CA ILE A 24 -9.52 49.16 13.77
C ILE A 24 -8.04 48.89 14.14
N PHE A 25 -7.46 49.58 15.12
CA PHE A 25 -6.03 49.42 15.44
C PHE A 25 -5.70 48.49 16.62
N THR A 26 -6.63 47.64 17.06
CA THR A 26 -6.38 46.65 18.13
C THR A 26 -6.42 45.19 17.64
N VAL A 27 -6.44 44.94 16.33
CA VAL A 27 -6.37 43.57 15.76
C VAL A 27 -4.96 43.21 15.26
N GLY A 28 -4.04 44.18 15.13
CA GLY A 28 -2.66 43.95 14.68
C GLY A 28 -1.67 43.53 15.78
N ALA A 29 -1.95 43.86 17.05
CA ALA A 29 -1.01 43.62 18.16
C ALA A 29 -1.05 42.18 18.72
N THR A 30 -2.07 41.39 18.39
CA THR A 30 -2.14 39.96 18.78
C THR A 30 -1.58 39.04 17.71
N ALA A 31 -1.49 39.47 16.45
CA ALA A 31 -0.89 38.68 15.37
C ALA A 31 0.64 38.54 15.53
N GLN A 32 1.31 39.52 16.15
CA GLN A 32 2.73 39.43 16.51
C GLN A 32 2.98 38.63 17.80
N MET A 33 1.91 38.25 18.51
CA MET A 33 1.94 37.38 19.68
C MET A 33 1.65 35.92 19.35
N MET A 34 1.54 35.55 18.06
CA MET A 34 1.70 34.17 17.64
C MET A 34 3.18 33.83 17.81
N GLN A 35 3.50 33.45 19.05
CA GLN A 35 4.81 33.00 19.49
C GLN A 35 5.49 32.25 18.37
N LYS A 36 6.66 32.76 17.98
CA LYS A 36 7.78 31.92 17.57
C LYS A 36 7.90 30.85 18.66
N THR A 37 7.20 29.74 18.49
CA THR A 37 7.38 28.54 19.28
C THR A 37 8.81 28.14 18.97
N SER A 38 9.72 28.55 19.85
CA SER A 38 11.07 28.00 19.87
C SER A 38 10.85 26.50 19.93
N ALA A 39 11.04 25.82 18.80
CA ALA A 39 10.86 24.39 18.72
C ALA A 39 11.72 23.82 19.85
N LYS A 40 11.07 23.23 20.84
CA LYS A 40 11.74 22.67 22.01
C LYS A 40 12.85 21.78 21.47
N GLN A 41 14.10 22.12 21.79
CA GLN A 41 15.23 21.35 21.34
C GLN A 41 15.01 19.91 21.80
N LEU A 42 15.02 18.98 20.84
CA LEU A 42 14.81 17.57 21.13
C LEU A 42 15.92 17.10 22.09
N THR A 43 15.54 16.31 23.10
CA THR A 43 16.53 15.60 23.92
C THR A 43 17.32 14.63 23.04
N GLU A 44 18.48 14.18 23.52
CA GLU A 44 19.29 13.22 22.78
C GLU A 44 18.49 11.95 22.43
N ASP A 45 17.76 11.39 23.40
CA ASP A 45 16.92 10.21 23.19
C ASP A 45 15.80 10.48 22.17
N GLN A 46 15.21 11.68 22.19
CA GLN A 46 14.20 12.06 21.19
C GLN A 46 14.80 12.18 19.79
N LYS A 47 16.04 12.67 19.67
CA LYS A 47 16.77 12.70 18.39
C LYS A 47 17.09 11.28 17.91
N ILE A 48 17.55 10.41 18.81
CA ILE A 48 17.83 9.00 18.49
C ILE A 48 16.55 8.30 18.03
N LEU A 49 15.45 8.42 18.77
CA LEU A 49 14.15 7.88 18.38
C LEU A 49 13.68 8.44 17.03
N HIS A 50 13.86 9.75 16.80
CA HIS A 50 13.52 10.35 15.52
C HIS A 50 14.34 9.74 14.38
N VAL A 51 15.65 9.60 14.55
CA VAL A 51 16.56 9.02 13.56
C VAL A 51 16.22 7.55 13.29
N LEU A 52 15.99 6.74 14.33
CA LEU A 52 15.57 5.35 14.21
C LEU A 52 14.24 5.21 13.45
N ASN A 53 13.30 6.14 13.64
CA ASN A 53 12.01 6.17 12.93
C ASN A 53 12.09 6.74 11.51
N ARG A 54 13.20 7.36 11.09
CA ARG A 54 13.37 7.93 9.75
C ARG A 54 14.28 7.11 8.87
N LEU A 55 15.34 6.55 9.44
CA LEU A 55 16.37 5.81 8.72
C LEU A 55 16.31 4.30 8.97
N GLY A 56 15.53 3.86 9.95
CA GLY A 56 15.30 2.44 10.24
C GLY A 56 13.81 2.09 10.22
N PHE A 57 13.51 0.89 10.72
CA PHE A 57 12.14 0.39 10.86
C PHE A 57 11.47 0.81 12.18
N GLY A 58 12.01 1.84 12.84
CA GLY A 58 11.64 2.25 14.19
C GLY A 58 12.50 1.62 15.28
N ALA A 59 12.37 2.14 16.50
CA ALA A 59 13.18 1.71 17.64
C ALA A 59 12.67 0.39 18.23
N ARG A 60 13.54 -0.64 18.23
CA ARG A 60 13.34 -1.89 18.97
C ARG A 60 13.99 -1.82 20.35
N GLU A 61 13.73 -2.82 21.19
CA GLU A 61 14.40 -2.97 22.48
C GLU A 61 15.92 -2.97 22.29
N GLY A 62 16.63 -2.09 23.02
CA GLY A 62 18.09 -1.96 22.94
C GLY A 62 18.60 -1.06 21.80
N ASP A 63 17.74 -0.60 20.88
CA ASP A 63 18.21 0.23 19.74
C ASP A 63 18.62 1.63 20.16
N VAL A 64 17.92 2.23 21.12
CA VAL A 64 18.23 3.57 21.61
C VAL A 64 19.59 3.57 22.31
N GLU A 65 19.85 2.56 23.14
CA GLU A 65 21.12 2.37 23.85
C GLU A 65 22.26 2.10 22.86
N ARG A 66 22.01 1.26 21.85
CA ARG A 66 22.97 0.97 20.78
C ARG A 66 23.36 2.22 20.00
N VAL A 67 22.38 3.01 19.56
CA VAL A 67 22.64 4.26 18.83
C VAL A 67 23.29 5.31 19.74
N LYS A 68 22.91 5.38 21.02
CA LYS A 68 23.58 6.23 22.00
C LYS A 68 25.06 5.86 22.17
N ALA A 69 25.39 4.58 22.18
CA ALA A 69 26.78 4.10 22.32
C ALA A 69 27.66 4.44 21.10
N ILE A 70 27.13 4.33 19.87
CA ILE A 70 27.90 4.62 18.65
C ILE A 70 27.80 6.09 18.20
N GLY A 71 26.77 6.79 18.66
CA GLY A 71 26.41 8.15 18.26
C GLY A 71 25.57 8.21 16.98
N ILE A 72 24.69 9.22 16.91
CA ILE A 72 23.78 9.43 15.78
C ILE A 72 24.52 9.52 14.43
N ASN A 73 25.63 10.26 14.37
CA ASN A 73 26.35 10.46 13.11
C ASN A 73 26.91 9.14 12.54
N LYS A 74 27.48 8.28 13.39
CA LYS A 74 27.97 6.96 12.96
C LYS A 74 26.82 6.04 12.55
N TYR A 75 25.69 6.09 13.26
CA TYR A 75 24.51 5.33 12.85
C TYR A 75 24.04 5.76 11.45
N ILE A 76 23.98 7.07 11.18
CA ILE A 76 23.61 7.60 9.85
C ILE A 76 24.61 7.10 8.79
N GLU A 77 25.91 7.16 9.07
CA GLU A 77 26.95 6.68 8.15
C GLU A 77 26.80 5.18 7.84
N GLN A 78 26.47 4.35 8.83
CA GLN A 78 26.18 2.93 8.63
C GLN A 78 24.97 2.72 7.70
N GLN A 79 23.91 3.50 7.85
CA GLN A 79 22.74 3.41 6.97
C GLN A 79 23.05 3.82 5.52
N LEU A 80 23.96 4.78 5.33
CA LEU A 80 24.40 5.20 3.99
C LEU A 80 25.37 4.18 3.37
N ASN A 81 26.17 3.49 4.18
CA ASN A 81 27.16 2.50 3.75
C ASN A 81 26.76 1.09 4.21
N ALA A 82 25.66 0.57 3.67
CA ALA A 82 25.08 -0.71 4.10
C ALA A 82 26.06 -1.89 4.06
N SER A 83 27.01 -1.91 3.12
CA SER A 83 28.04 -2.96 3.02
C SER A 83 28.96 -3.08 4.24
N SER A 84 28.99 -2.05 5.11
CA SER A 84 29.77 -2.07 6.36
C SER A 84 29.06 -2.74 7.52
N ILE A 85 27.76 -3.03 7.39
CA ILE A 85 26.92 -3.64 8.43
C ILE A 85 27.13 -5.15 8.42
N ASN A 86 27.31 -5.75 9.60
CA ASN A 86 27.39 -7.21 9.72
C ASN A 86 26.00 -7.84 9.72
N ASP A 87 25.64 -8.49 8.61
CA ASP A 87 24.36 -9.17 8.41
C ASP A 87 24.42 -10.71 8.59
N GLN A 88 25.46 -11.25 9.23
CA GLN A 88 25.62 -12.70 9.42
C GLN A 88 24.41 -13.39 10.05
N THR A 89 23.72 -12.71 10.99
CA THR A 89 22.52 -13.26 11.63
C THR A 89 21.34 -13.36 10.66
N ALA A 90 21.17 -12.36 9.79
CA ALA A 90 20.14 -12.38 8.76
C ALA A 90 20.46 -13.46 7.72
N GLU A 91 21.72 -13.52 7.27
CA GLU A 91 22.20 -14.53 6.32
C GLU A 91 21.97 -15.95 6.84
N ALA A 92 22.27 -16.20 8.13
CA ALA A 92 22.03 -17.50 8.76
C ALA A 92 20.53 -17.89 8.76
N LYS A 93 19.62 -16.93 8.93
CA LYS A 93 18.17 -17.18 8.91
C LYS A 93 17.66 -17.53 7.51
N VAL A 94 18.23 -16.93 6.47
CA VAL A 94 17.80 -17.15 5.08
C VAL A 94 18.57 -18.27 4.37
N LYS A 95 19.68 -18.74 4.94
CA LYS A 95 20.56 -19.75 4.34
C LYS A 95 19.84 -21.00 3.81
N ASN A 96 18.82 -21.46 4.53
CA ASN A 96 18.05 -22.67 4.22
C ASN A 96 16.86 -22.43 3.28
N LEU A 97 16.62 -21.19 2.85
CA LEU A 97 15.56 -20.84 1.92
C LEU A 97 16.09 -20.93 0.48
N ASP A 98 16.11 -22.14 -0.07
CA ASP A 98 16.61 -22.39 -1.43
C ASP A 98 15.91 -21.54 -2.51
N VAL A 99 14.66 -21.14 -2.25
CA VAL A 99 13.84 -20.29 -3.13
C VAL A 99 14.53 -18.97 -3.49
N LEU A 100 15.35 -18.41 -2.59
CA LEU A 100 16.07 -17.15 -2.83
C LEU A 100 17.22 -17.29 -3.83
N LYS A 101 17.65 -18.52 -4.12
CA LYS A 101 18.77 -18.83 -5.02
C LYS A 101 18.30 -19.40 -6.37
N MET A 102 17.01 -19.69 -6.51
CA MET A 102 16.45 -20.27 -7.72
C MET A 102 16.32 -19.22 -8.83
N SER A 103 16.52 -19.65 -10.07
CA SER A 103 16.19 -18.83 -11.23
C SER A 103 14.67 -18.70 -11.41
N ASN A 104 14.23 -17.76 -12.25
CA ASN A 104 12.80 -17.62 -12.55
C ASN A 104 12.23 -18.90 -13.17
N GLU A 105 13.00 -19.57 -14.04
CA GLU A 105 12.61 -20.82 -14.69
C GLU A 105 12.46 -21.95 -13.66
N GLU A 106 13.39 -22.07 -12.72
CA GLU A 106 13.33 -23.05 -11.63
C GLU A 106 12.15 -22.78 -10.70
N LEU A 107 11.85 -21.51 -10.40
CA LEU A 107 10.68 -21.11 -9.63
C LEU A 107 9.38 -21.53 -10.32
N PHE A 108 9.24 -21.27 -11.63
CA PHE A 108 8.05 -21.67 -12.38
C PHE A 108 7.90 -23.18 -12.49
N ALA A 109 9.00 -23.91 -12.64
CA ALA A 109 8.98 -25.36 -12.69
C ALA A 109 8.60 -25.99 -11.34
N LYS A 110 9.10 -25.43 -10.23
CA LYS A 110 8.87 -25.97 -8.88
C LYS A 110 7.58 -25.47 -8.23
N TYR A 111 7.16 -24.25 -8.55
CA TYR A 111 5.97 -23.56 -8.02
C TYR A 111 5.12 -22.96 -9.15
N PRO A 112 4.53 -23.79 -10.03
CA PRO A 112 3.71 -23.30 -11.14
C PRO A 112 2.43 -22.65 -10.63
N ASN A 113 2.00 -21.61 -11.33
CA ASN A 113 0.68 -21.02 -11.14
C ASN A 113 -0.40 -22.07 -11.44
N GLN A 114 -1.44 -22.13 -10.60
CA GLN A 114 -2.60 -23.02 -10.80
C GLN A 114 -3.15 -22.91 -12.23
N SER A 115 -3.28 -21.70 -12.77
CA SER A 115 -3.79 -21.49 -14.15
C SER A 115 -2.93 -22.16 -15.23
N ALA A 116 -1.61 -22.21 -15.05
CA ALA A 116 -0.70 -22.90 -15.96
C ALA A 116 -0.87 -24.43 -15.89
N VAL A 117 -1.06 -24.97 -14.68
CA VAL A 117 -1.36 -26.39 -14.50
C VAL A 117 -2.70 -26.76 -15.14
N LEU A 118 -3.75 -25.96 -14.91
CA LEU A 118 -5.07 -26.20 -15.51
C LEU A 118 -5.01 -26.16 -17.05
N LEU A 119 -4.22 -25.24 -17.62
CA LEU A 119 -4.00 -25.17 -19.06
C LEU A 119 -3.26 -26.41 -19.59
N ALA A 120 -2.23 -26.88 -18.89
CA ALA A 120 -1.47 -28.08 -19.25
C ALA A 120 -2.36 -29.33 -19.23
N VAL A 121 -3.21 -29.48 -18.22
CA VAL A 121 -4.20 -30.57 -18.15
C VAL A 121 -5.21 -30.48 -19.30
N ALA A 122 -5.75 -29.28 -19.57
CA ALA A 122 -6.69 -29.07 -20.67
C ALA A 122 -6.07 -29.40 -22.05
N GLN A 123 -4.80 -29.06 -22.26
CA GLN A 123 -4.05 -29.41 -23.46
C GLN A 123 -3.81 -30.92 -23.58
N LYS A 124 -3.38 -31.58 -22.50
CA LYS A 124 -3.11 -33.04 -22.46
C LYS A 124 -4.36 -33.86 -22.77
N ASN A 125 -5.52 -33.42 -22.30
CA ASN A 125 -6.78 -34.14 -22.48
C ASN A 125 -7.47 -33.86 -23.82
N ASN A 126 -6.85 -33.09 -24.72
CA ASN A 126 -7.49 -32.63 -25.96
C ASN A 126 -8.91 -32.08 -25.70
N LEU A 127 -9.11 -31.36 -24.58
CA LEU A 127 -10.35 -30.62 -24.33
C LEU A 127 -10.42 -29.54 -25.40
N ASP A 128 -11.11 -29.93 -26.46
CA ASP A 128 -11.03 -29.39 -27.80
C ASP A 128 -11.41 -27.91 -27.80
N LYS A 129 -10.86 -27.18 -28.77
CA LYS A 129 -11.20 -25.79 -29.04
C LYS A 129 -12.71 -25.58 -29.21
N GLY A 130 -13.48 -26.65 -29.46
CA GLY A 130 -14.95 -26.69 -29.45
C GLY A 130 -15.60 -26.28 -28.12
N ASP A 131 -15.06 -26.70 -26.97
CA ASP A 131 -15.64 -26.32 -25.67
C ASP A 131 -15.19 -24.92 -25.25
N ARG A 132 -13.96 -24.51 -25.58
CA ARG A 132 -13.48 -23.13 -25.39
C ARG A 132 -14.23 -22.11 -26.24
N ALA A 133 -14.65 -22.48 -27.45
CA ALA A 133 -15.50 -21.66 -28.29
C ALA A 133 -16.90 -21.48 -27.68
N GLN A 134 -17.48 -22.52 -27.07
CA GLN A 134 -18.75 -22.44 -26.36
C GLN A 134 -18.64 -21.60 -25.06
N LEU A 135 -17.53 -21.73 -24.34
CA LEU A 135 -17.20 -20.88 -23.17
C LEU A 135 -17.07 -19.40 -23.57
N LYS A 136 -16.50 -19.11 -24.74
CA LYS A 136 -16.36 -17.75 -25.28
C LYS A 136 -17.68 -17.21 -25.84
N ASN A 137 -18.53 -18.06 -26.41
CA ASN A 137 -19.83 -17.64 -26.97
C ASN A 137 -20.87 -17.40 -25.86
N LYS A 138 -20.89 -18.20 -24.80
CA LYS A 138 -21.81 -18.03 -23.65
C LYS A 138 -21.46 -16.79 -22.80
N ASN A 139 -20.17 -16.48 -22.67
CA ASN A 139 -19.73 -15.21 -22.07
C ASN A 139 -20.04 -13.99 -22.94
N ARG A 140 -20.13 -14.13 -24.28
CA ARG A 140 -20.59 -13.05 -25.17
C ARG A 140 -22.08 -12.74 -24.97
N VAL A 141 -22.93 -13.77 -24.92
CA VAL A 141 -24.38 -13.61 -24.64
C VAL A 141 -24.61 -12.91 -23.30
N LYS A 142 -23.87 -13.29 -22.25
CA LYS A 142 -23.98 -12.65 -20.91
C LYS A 142 -23.32 -11.25 -20.85
N SER A 143 -22.28 -11.00 -21.65
CA SER A 143 -21.65 -9.67 -21.74
C SER A 143 -22.48 -8.66 -22.53
N ASP A 144 -23.29 -9.13 -23.48
CA ASP A 144 -24.20 -8.28 -24.23
C ASP A 144 -25.46 -7.93 -23.40
N GLU A 145 -25.87 -8.81 -22.47
CA GLU A 145 -26.86 -8.49 -21.42
C GLU A 145 -26.32 -7.53 -20.34
N MET A 146 -25.02 -7.62 -19.97
CA MET A 146 -24.43 -6.79 -18.91
C MET A 146 -23.83 -5.46 -19.39
N LYS A 147 -23.75 -5.21 -20.71
CA LYS A 147 -23.25 -3.94 -21.27
C LYS A 147 -24.15 -2.73 -21.02
N ASN A 148 -25.33 -2.92 -20.42
CA ASN A 148 -26.23 -1.82 -20.05
C ASN A 148 -25.92 -1.18 -18.68
N THR A 149 -24.90 -1.64 -17.95
CA THR A 149 -24.46 -0.95 -16.72
C THR A 149 -22.95 -0.80 -16.76
N GLY A 150 -22.50 0.40 -17.12
CA GLY A 150 -21.08 0.72 -17.34
C GLY A 150 -20.20 0.52 -16.10
N GLY A 151 -18.94 0.21 -16.35
CA GLY A 151 -17.89 0.20 -15.33
C GLY A 151 -16.67 -0.62 -15.73
N ALA A 152 -15.56 0.07 -15.98
CA ALA A 152 -14.23 -0.52 -16.15
C ALA A 152 -13.74 -1.20 -14.87
N VAL A 153 -13.06 -2.35 -14.96
CA VAL A 153 -11.73 -2.60 -14.34
C VAL A 153 -11.08 -3.85 -14.97
N MET A 154 -9.80 -3.72 -15.36
CA MET A 154 -8.88 -4.83 -15.58
C MET A 154 -8.39 -5.35 -14.21
N SER A 155 -8.96 -6.44 -13.73
CA SER A 155 -8.36 -7.28 -12.69
C SER A 155 -8.51 -8.73 -13.12
N GLY A 156 -7.38 -9.40 -13.35
CA GLY A 156 -7.29 -10.80 -13.76
C GLY A 156 -7.65 -11.75 -12.62
N ASP A 157 -8.84 -11.60 -12.04
CA ASP A 157 -9.44 -12.65 -11.22
C ASP A 157 -10.17 -13.60 -12.17
N ASN A 158 -9.52 -14.69 -12.54
CA ASN A 158 -10.16 -15.73 -13.36
C ASN A 158 -11.15 -16.57 -12.53
N LYS A 159 -12.19 -15.93 -11.96
CA LYS A 159 -13.35 -16.61 -11.37
C LYS A 159 -14.17 -17.40 -12.40
N ASN A 160 -13.84 -17.25 -13.69
CA ASN A 160 -14.53 -17.90 -14.80
C ASN A 160 -14.02 -19.33 -15.08
N ALA A 161 -12.84 -19.71 -14.58
CA ALA A 161 -12.42 -21.11 -14.61
C ALA A 161 -13.25 -21.93 -13.60
N ASP A 162 -13.35 -21.47 -12.35
CA ASP A 162 -14.07 -22.15 -11.26
C ASP A 162 -15.57 -22.30 -11.56
N ALA A 163 -16.19 -21.26 -12.15
CA ALA A 163 -17.61 -21.30 -12.53
C ALA A 163 -17.96 -22.35 -13.61
N ASN A 164 -16.98 -22.80 -14.42
CA ASN A 164 -17.21 -23.81 -15.45
C ASN A 164 -16.90 -25.24 -14.97
N VAL A 165 -16.00 -25.41 -13.99
CA VAL A 165 -15.83 -26.70 -13.29
C VAL A 165 -17.06 -27.02 -12.43
N ALA A 166 -17.76 -25.99 -11.95
CA ALA A 166 -19.02 -26.09 -11.21
C ALA A 166 -20.23 -26.57 -12.05
N GLN A 167 -20.06 -26.81 -13.36
CA GLN A 167 -21.11 -27.32 -14.25
C GLN A 167 -20.82 -28.74 -14.79
N LEU A 168 -19.66 -29.32 -14.46
CA LEU A 168 -19.33 -30.72 -14.75
C LEU A 168 -20.13 -31.67 -13.85
N SER A 169 -20.45 -32.87 -14.36
CA SER A 169 -21.03 -33.95 -13.55
C SER A 169 -20.09 -34.31 -12.39
N GLU A 170 -20.62 -34.81 -11.27
CA GLU A 170 -19.79 -35.17 -10.11
C GLU A 170 -18.68 -36.18 -10.48
N ALA A 171 -18.99 -37.10 -11.39
CA ALA A 171 -18.03 -38.07 -11.92
C ALA A 171 -16.90 -37.38 -12.73
N ASP A 172 -17.22 -36.41 -13.59
CA ASP A 172 -16.23 -35.70 -14.39
C ASP A 172 -15.34 -34.79 -13.52
N ARG A 173 -15.90 -34.20 -12.45
CA ARG A 173 -15.11 -33.42 -11.49
C ARG A 173 -14.09 -34.28 -10.75
N GLN A 174 -14.50 -35.47 -10.31
CA GLN A 174 -13.60 -36.40 -9.64
C GLN A 174 -12.47 -36.82 -10.58
N LYS A 175 -12.78 -37.12 -11.83
CA LYS A 175 -11.78 -37.44 -12.85
C LYS A 175 -10.81 -36.28 -13.08
N TYR A 176 -11.32 -35.06 -13.24
CA TYR A 176 -10.51 -33.85 -13.41
C TYR A 176 -9.59 -33.59 -12.21
N GLN A 177 -10.09 -33.76 -10.98
CA GLN A 177 -9.30 -33.63 -9.75
C GLN A 177 -8.21 -34.71 -9.66
N GLN A 178 -8.51 -35.94 -10.06
CA GLN A 178 -7.53 -37.03 -10.10
C GLN A 178 -6.41 -36.75 -11.10
N GLU A 179 -6.73 -36.17 -12.26
CA GLU A 179 -5.76 -35.81 -13.30
C GLU A 179 -4.85 -34.65 -12.86
N ILE A 180 -5.41 -33.61 -12.23
CA ILE A 180 -4.61 -32.56 -11.60
C ILE A 180 -3.69 -33.18 -10.54
N ALA A 181 -4.23 -34.01 -9.65
CA ALA A 181 -3.42 -34.67 -8.62
C ALA A 181 -2.35 -35.61 -9.19
N ALA A 182 -2.56 -36.20 -10.36
CA ALA A 182 -1.56 -36.99 -11.08
C ALA A 182 -0.45 -36.09 -11.65
N LEU A 183 -0.80 -34.95 -12.25
CA LEU A 183 0.17 -33.99 -12.78
C LEU A 183 1.04 -33.41 -11.66
N TYR A 184 0.45 -33.05 -10.52
CA TYR A 184 1.23 -32.58 -9.37
C TYR A 184 2.23 -33.66 -8.87
N ARG A 185 1.84 -34.94 -8.88
CA ARG A 185 2.75 -36.05 -8.54
C ARG A 185 3.85 -36.26 -9.57
N GLU A 186 3.51 -36.21 -10.86
CA GLU A 186 4.44 -36.39 -11.98
C GLU A 186 5.56 -35.34 -11.95
N TYR A 187 5.17 -34.07 -11.78
CA TYR A 187 6.10 -32.93 -11.76
C TYR A 187 6.67 -32.64 -10.36
N LYS A 188 6.42 -33.50 -9.37
CA LYS A 188 6.82 -33.32 -7.96
C LYS A 188 6.44 -31.94 -7.38
N LEU A 189 5.36 -31.38 -7.90
CA LEU A 189 4.73 -30.19 -7.38
C LEU A 189 4.08 -30.60 -6.05
N GLY A 190 4.03 -29.69 -5.07
CA GLY A 190 3.44 -29.99 -3.75
C GLY A 190 1.96 -30.41 -3.82
N LYS A 191 1.22 -30.37 -2.71
CA LYS A 191 -0.23 -30.64 -2.80
C LYS A 191 -0.92 -29.53 -3.62
N PRO A 192 -1.88 -29.86 -4.52
CA PRO A 192 -2.67 -28.85 -5.19
C PRO A 192 -3.38 -28.01 -4.12
N GLN A 193 -3.37 -26.69 -4.27
CA GLN A 193 -4.15 -25.84 -3.38
C GLN A 193 -5.63 -26.13 -3.63
N GLN A 194 -6.39 -26.38 -2.57
CA GLN A 194 -7.77 -26.80 -2.71
C GLN A 194 -8.61 -25.65 -3.25
N ILE A 195 -9.29 -25.91 -4.37
CA ILE A 195 -10.34 -25.05 -4.91
C ILE A 195 -11.55 -25.30 -4.01
N THR A 196 -11.92 -24.32 -3.18
CA THR A 196 -13.16 -24.36 -2.36
C THR A 196 -14.23 -23.53 -3.05
#